data_AF-A0A7X9WJE9-F1
#
_entry.id   AF-A0A7X9WJE9-F1
#
_cell.length_a   1.000
_cell.length_b   1.000
_cell.length_c   1.000
_cell.angle_alpha   90.00
_cell.angle_beta   90.00
_cell.angle_gamma   90.00
#
_symmetry.space_group_name_H-M   'P 1'
#
loop_
_entity.id
_entity.type
_entity.pdbx_description
1 polymer ?
#
loop_
_entity_poly.entity_id
_entity_poly.type
_entity_poly.pdbx_seq_one_letter_code
_entity_poly.pdbx_strand_id
1 'polypeptide(L)'
;MTGVSAPVDPRVDAVRGDLADIRLADRVFAPHYASPMPRALARAVALRAGPKIDSDVVAELAAGETFEVLELAGINAWGVAATPRLVGYIDADALGEAPGA
;
A
#
# COMPACT_ATOMS: atom_id res chain seq x y z
N MET A 1 25.22 -15.41 14.02
CA MET A 1 23.79 -15.75 14.20
C MET A 1 23.12 -15.60 12.84
N THR A 2 23.02 -16.66 12.05
CA THR A 2 22.41 -16.62 10.70
C THR A 2 20.91 -16.87 10.85
N GLY A 3 20.15 -15.81 11.11
CA GLY A 3 18.70 -15.88 11.03
C GLY A 3 18.30 -16.06 9.56
N VAL A 4 17.51 -17.09 9.27
CA VAL A 4 16.90 -17.26 7.94
C VAL A 4 15.82 -16.18 7.84
N SER A 5 16.16 -15.02 7.26
CA SER A 5 15.15 -14.01 6.95
C SER A 5 14.17 -14.63 5.97
N ALA A 6 12.90 -14.74 6.37
CA ALA A 6 11.85 -15.20 5.46
C ALA A 6 11.84 -14.30 4.21
N PRO A 7 11.73 -14.85 2.99
CA PRO A 7 11.69 -14.05 1.78
C PRO A 7 10.51 -13.08 1.83
N VAL A 8 10.77 -11.81 1.53
CA VAL A 8 9.77 -10.75 1.42
C VAL A 8 9.03 -10.92 0.10
N ASP A 9 7.70 -11.01 0.12
CA ASP A 9 6.89 -11.01 -1.10
C ASP A 9 6.31 -9.61 -1.33
N PRO A 10 6.80 -8.86 -2.33
CA PRO A 10 6.37 -7.47 -2.57
C PRO A 10 4.89 -7.34 -2.94
N ARG A 11 4.18 -8.43 -3.21
CA ARG A 11 2.72 -8.39 -3.45
C ARG A 11 1.91 -8.25 -2.17
N VAL A 12 2.44 -8.65 -1.02
CA VAL A 12 1.69 -8.74 0.25
C VAL A 12 2.44 -8.16 1.45
N ASP A 13 3.77 -8.06 1.35
CA ASP A 13 4.65 -7.37 2.29
C ASP A 13 4.94 -5.97 1.73
N ALA A 14 4.39 -4.93 2.36
CA ALA A 14 4.52 -3.55 1.91
C ALA A 14 5.94 -3.01 2.17
N VAL A 15 6.83 -3.29 1.21
CA VAL A 15 8.25 -2.90 1.25
C VAL A 15 8.66 -2.39 -0.14
N ARG A 16 9.22 -1.18 -0.16
CA ARG A 16 9.91 -0.54 -1.28
C ARG A 16 11.32 -0.16 -0.82
N GLY A 17 12.25 0.10 -1.75
CA GLY A 17 13.67 0.32 -1.43
C GLY A 17 13.95 1.45 -0.42
N ASP A 18 13.03 2.39 -0.24
CA ASP A 18 13.09 3.55 0.65
C ASP A 18 12.11 3.49 1.83
N LEU A 19 11.01 2.75 1.71
CA LEU A 19 9.88 2.77 2.63
C LEU A 19 9.33 1.36 2.91
N ALA A 20 9.08 1.04 4.17
CA ALA A 20 8.36 -0.16 4.56
C ALA A 20 7.23 0.14 5.55
N ASP A 21 6.27 -0.77 5.63
CA ASP A 21 5.31 -0.80 6.73
C ASP A 21 6.03 -1.08 8.06
N ILE A 22 5.75 -0.28 9.09
CA ILE A 22 6.32 -0.45 10.43
C ILE A 22 6.05 -1.84 11.02
N ARG A 23 4.96 -2.50 10.60
CA ARG A 23 4.61 -3.87 11.00
C ARG A 23 5.64 -4.92 10.54
N LEU A 24 6.56 -4.57 9.64
CA LEU A 24 7.63 -5.44 9.13
C LEU A 24 9.00 -5.14 9.72
N ALA A 25 9.13 -4.18 10.65
CA ALA A 25 10.41 -3.71 11.17
C ALA A 25 11.24 -4.78 11.92
N ASP A 26 10.62 -5.88 12.33
CA ASP A 26 11.28 -7.05 12.92
C ASP A 26 11.86 -8.02 11.87
N ARG A 27 11.45 -7.88 10.60
CA ARG A 27 11.77 -8.78 9.49
C ARG A 27 12.58 -8.12 8.37
N VAL A 28 12.42 -6.82 8.13
CA VAL A 28 13.07 -6.08 7.04
C VAL A 28 13.85 -4.89 7.58
N PHE A 29 14.82 -4.40 6.80
CA PHE A 29 15.52 -3.15 7.08
C PHE A 29 15.22 -2.15 5.97
N ALA A 30 14.48 -1.09 6.29
CA ALA A 30 14.19 0.02 5.39
C ALA A 30 14.71 1.36 5.98
N PRO A 31 15.12 2.33 5.13
CA PRO A 31 15.49 3.67 5.59
C PRO A 31 14.37 4.38 6.34
N HIS A 32 13.12 4.17 5.90
CA HIS A 32 11.93 4.74 6.51
C HIS A 32 10.87 3.68 6.76
N TYR A 33 10.13 3.86 7.86
CA TYR A 33 8.94 3.08 8.17
C TYR A 33 7.73 4.00 8.28
N ALA A 34 6.60 3.57 7.72
CA ALA A 34 5.32 4.25 7.86
C ALA A 34 4.33 3.37 8.65
N SER A 35 3.54 4.03 9.50
CA SER A 35 2.35 3.40 10.07
C SER A 35 1.23 3.43 9.03
N PRO A 36 0.55 2.31 8.76
CA PRO A 36 -0.59 2.29 7.84
C PRO A 36 -1.72 3.21 8.34
N MET A 37 -2.30 3.98 7.43
CA MET A 37 -3.45 4.84 7.66
C MET A 37 -4.66 4.30 6.88
N PRO A 38 -5.58 3.57 7.53
CA PRO A 38 -6.76 3.03 6.86
C PRO A 38 -7.67 4.13 6.34
N ARG A 39 -8.04 4.05 5.06
CA ARG A 39 -9.04 4.91 4.43
C ARG A 39 -10.01 4.11 3.58
N ALA A 40 -11.28 4.49 3.62
CA ALA A 40 -12.28 3.93 2.71
C ALA A 40 -12.11 4.53 1.31
N LEU A 41 -12.31 3.73 0.27
CA LEU A 41 -12.33 4.22 -1.10
C LEU A 41 -13.67 4.93 -1.40
N ALA A 42 -13.62 6.14 -1.97
CA ALA A 42 -14.80 6.90 -2.38
C ALA A 42 -15.43 6.36 -3.67
N ARG A 43 -14.62 5.71 -4.52
CA ARG A 43 -15.01 5.12 -5.80
C ARG A 43 -14.22 3.85 -6.06
N ALA A 44 -14.68 3.06 -7.02
CA ALA A 44 -13.87 1.95 -7.52
C ALA A 44 -12.56 2.46 -8.15
N VAL A 45 -11.47 1.72 -7.99
CA VAL A 45 -10.14 2.10 -8.49
C VAL A 45 -9.29 0.86 -8.76
N ALA A 46 -8.46 0.95 -9.80
CA ALA A 46 -7.48 -0.08 -10.11
C ALA A 46 -6.29 0.03 -9.16
N LEU A 47 -5.96 -1.08 -8.49
CA LEU A 47 -4.69 -1.26 -7.80
C LEU A 47 -3.62 -1.63 -8.81
N ARG A 48 -2.52 -0.88 -8.84
CA ARG A 48 -1.44 -1.02 -9.82
C ARG A 48 -0.14 -1.46 -9.19
N ALA A 49 0.65 -2.25 -9.92
CA ALA A 49 1.98 -2.68 -9.50
C ALA A 49 3.01 -1.53 -9.46
N GLY A 50 2.74 -0.44 -10.19
CA GLY A 50 3.62 0.72 -10.28
C GLY A 50 2.85 2.04 -10.25
N PRO A 51 3.55 3.17 -10.04
CA PRO A 51 2.93 4.49 -9.85
C PRO A 51 2.43 5.13 -11.15
N LYS A 52 2.65 4.50 -12.32
CA LYS A 52 2.22 5.05 -13.60
C LYS A 52 0.83 4.53 -13.95
N ILE A 53 0.05 5.36 -14.64
CA ILE A 53 -1.31 5.01 -15.08
C ILE A 53 -1.35 3.81 -16.04
N ASP A 54 -0.24 3.53 -16.75
CA ASP A 54 -0.07 2.39 -17.65
C ASP A 54 0.57 1.17 -16.98
N SER A 55 0.83 1.24 -15.67
CA SER A 55 1.35 0.08 -14.92
C SER A 55 0.29 -1.01 -14.81
N ASP A 56 0.76 -2.26 -14.77
CA ASP A 56 -0.08 -3.46 -14.64
C ASP A 56 -1.08 -3.33 -13.51
N VAL A 57 -2.35 -3.62 -13.82
CA VAL A 57 -3.43 -3.73 -12.84
C VAL A 57 -3.31 -5.08 -12.15
N VAL A 58 -3.18 -5.06 -10.82
CA VAL A 58 -3.08 -6.27 -10.01
C VAL A 58 -4.43 -6.67 -9.39
N ALA A 59 -5.32 -5.70 -9.16
CA ALA A 59 -6.68 -5.91 -8.69
C ALA A 59 -7.56 -4.69 -8.99
N GLU A 60 -8.87 -4.90 -9.03
CA GLU A 60 -9.86 -3.83 -9.00
C GLU A 60 -10.44 -3.76 -7.60
N LEU A 61 -10.45 -2.57 -7.00
CA LEU A 61 -10.99 -2.32 -5.67
C LEU A 61 -12.31 -1.57 -5.79
N ALA A 62 -13.29 -1.96 -4.98
CA ALA A 62 -14.62 -1.35 -4.96
C ALA A 62 -14.69 -0.14 -4.01
N ALA A 63 -15.66 0.74 -4.27
CA ALA A 63 -15.99 1.81 -3.33
C ALA A 63 -16.38 1.23 -1.96
N GLY A 64 -15.94 1.89 -0.89
CA GLY A 64 -16.14 1.45 0.50
C GLY A 64 -15.11 0.44 1.00
N GLU A 65 -14.32 -0.20 0.12
CA GLU A 65 -13.21 -1.04 0.56
C GLU A 65 -12.13 -0.21 1.26
N THR A 66 -11.40 -0.85 2.17
CA THR A 66 -10.34 -0.21 2.93
C THR A 66 -9.00 -0.34 2.24
N PHE A 67 -8.33 0.79 2.06
CA PHE A 67 -6.94 0.88 1.64
C PHE A 67 -6.10 1.48 2.78
N GLU A 68 -5.10 0.73 3.24
CA GLU A 68 -4.13 1.16 4.24
C GLU A 68 -3.03 1.98 3.57
N VAL A 69 -3.15 3.31 3.60
CA VAL A 69 -2.19 4.23 2.98
C VAL A 69 -0.89 4.25 3.79
N LEU A 70 0.24 4.08 3.11
CA LEU A 70 1.59 4.22 3.69
C LEU A 70 2.30 5.49 3.17
N GLU A 71 2.00 5.89 1.93
CA GLU A 71 2.55 7.09 1.32
C GLU A 71 1.53 7.78 0.41
N LEU A 72 1.49 9.11 0.47
CA LEU A 72 0.84 9.96 -0.52
C LEU A 72 1.90 10.78 -1.24
N ALA A 73 2.03 10.61 -2.55
CA ALA A 73 3.04 11.29 -3.36
C ALA A 73 2.43 11.75 -4.68
N GLY A 74 2.28 13.07 -4.84
CA GLY A 74 1.64 13.67 -6.01
C GLY A 74 0.19 13.20 -6.15
N ILE A 75 -0.10 12.53 -7.26
CA ILE A 75 -1.45 12.00 -7.57
C ILE A 75 -1.66 10.56 -7.10
N ASN A 76 -0.66 9.92 -6.51
CA ASN A 76 -0.71 8.50 -6.15
C ASN A 76 -0.74 8.31 -4.64
N ALA A 77 -1.46 7.27 -4.22
CA ALA A 77 -1.32 6.67 -2.90
C ALA A 77 -0.67 5.30 -3.04
N TRP A 78 0.34 5.01 -2.23
CA TRP A 78 0.93 3.68 -2.10
C TRP A 78 0.57 3.08 -0.75
N GLY A 79 0.27 1.78 -0.73
CA GLY A 79 -0.27 1.14 0.44
C GLY A 79 -0.74 -0.29 0.21
N VAL A 80 -1.65 -0.74 1.07
CA VAL A 80 -2.17 -2.10 1.07
C VAL A 80 -3.70 -2.10 0.98
N ALA A 81 -4.26 -2.78 -0.03
CA ALA A 81 -5.69 -3.09 -0.06
C ALA A 81 -5.99 -4.14 1.02
N ALA A 82 -6.84 -3.83 1.99
CA ALA A 82 -7.01 -4.66 3.20
C ALA A 82 -7.50 -6.09 2.91
N THR A 83 -8.32 -6.27 1.87
CA THR A 83 -8.79 -7.58 1.39
C THR A 83 -8.68 -7.57 -0.14
N PRO A 84 -7.92 -8.49 -0.78
CA PRO A 84 -7.28 -9.69 -0.24
C PRO A 84 -5.87 -9.50 0.37
N ARG A 85 -5.49 -8.28 0.81
CA ARG A 85 -4.13 -7.91 1.24
C ARG A 85 -3.12 -7.87 0.09
N LEU A 86 -3.29 -6.86 -0.77
CA LEU A 86 -2.38 -6.61 -1.89
C LEU A 86 -1.71 -5.25 -1.78
N VAL A 87 -0.41 -5.21 -2.01
CA VAL A 87 0.40 -4.00 -2.04
C VAL A 87 0.34 -3.38 -3.43
N GLY A 88 0.20 -2.06 -3.50
CA GLY A 88 0.25 -1.37 -4.79
C GLY A 88 -0.04 0.11 -4.70
N TYR A 89 -0.27 0.69 -5.88
CA TYR A 89 -0.58 2.09 -6.09
C TYR A 89 -2.04 2.25 -6.52
N ILE A 90 -2.69 3.29 -6.01
CA ILE A 90 -3.99 3.75 -6.50
C ILE A 90 -3.91 5.26 -6.77
N ASP A 91 -4.87 5.79 -7.55
CA ASP A 91 -5.06 7.23 -7.63
C ASP A 91 -5.44 7.77 -6.24
N ALA A 92 -4.72 8.78 -5.75
CA ALA A 92 -4.96 9.36 -4.43
C ALA A 92 -6.36 10.00 -4.31
N ASP A 93 -6.93 10.46 -5.43
CA ASP A 93 -8.28 11.03 -5.50
C ASP A 93 -9.39 9.98 -5.31
N ALA A 94 -9.06 8.69 -5.36
CA ALA A 94 -10.00 7.62 -5.09
C ALA A 94 -10.26 7.41 -3.59
N LEU A 95 -9.41 7.97 -2.71
CA LEU A 95 -9.57 7.83 -1.27
C LEU A 95 -10.67 8.76 -0.76
N GLY A 96 -11.64 8.22 -0.01
CA GLY A 96 -12.70 8.97 0.68
C GLY A 96 -12.22 9.59 1.98
N GLU A 97 -12.88 10.66 2.44
CA GLU A 97 -12.40 11.56 3.50
C GLU A 97 -11.70 10.86 4.68
N ALA A 98 -10.69 11.53 5.23
CA ALA A 98 -10.02 11.04 6.42
C ALA A 98 -11.05 10.90 7.56
N PRO A 99 -11.00 9.82 8.37
CA PRO A 99 -11.92 9.67 9.48
C PRO A 99 -11.81 10.89 10.42
N GLY A 100 -12.91 11.61 10.62
CA GLY A 100 -12.98 12.74 11.56
C GLY A 100 -12.78 14.15 10.97
N ALA A 101 -12.97 14.33 9.66
CA ALA A 101 -13.17 15.65 9.04
C ALA A 101 -14.61 16.16 9.25
#